data_AF-A0A1A3KQT0-F1
#
_entry.id   AF-A0A1A3KQT0-F1
#
_cell.length_a   1.000
_cell.length_b   1.000
_cell.length_c   1.000
_cell.angle_alpha   90.00
_cell.angle_beta   90.00
_cell.angle_gamma   90.00
#
_symmetry.space_group_name_H-M   'P 1'
#
loop_
_entity.id
_entity.type
_entity.pdbx_description
1 polymer ?
#
loop_
_entity_poly.entity_id
_entity_poly.type
_entity_poly.pdbx_seq_one_letter_code
_entity_poly.pdbx_strand_id
1 'polypeptide(L)'
;MSAFTITSPRGIAAFVTGLGAALTGAGMIAAAPPASAGCIYPGWGVISKCDGPIQPDGTWERCVAVQTWVPHGASSYQVPVKHCDSMGADQRPADPAVADPPLHIDD
;
A
#
# COMPACT_ATOMS: atom_id res chain seq x y z
N MET A 1 38.86 -8.06 -8.03
CA MET A 1 37.94 -8.83 -7.17
C MET A 1 38.76 -9.33 -5.99
N SER A 2 38.70 -8.67 -4.83
CA SER A 2 39.41 -9.15 -3.65
C SER A 2 38.61 -10.27 -2.99
N ALA A 3 39.20 -11.45 -2.90
CA ALA A 3 38.66 -12.55 -2.11
C ALA A 3 38.84 -12.24 -0.63
N PHE A 4 37.75 -12.20 0.14
CA PHE A 4 37.80 -12.02 1.58
C PHE A 4 37.82 -13.39 2.25
N THR A 5 38.98 -13.82 2.75
CA THR A 5 39.13 -15.13 3.41
C THR A 5 38.89 -14.97 4.91
N ILE A 6 37.77 -15.51 5.40
CA ILE A 6 37.44 -15.53 6.83
C ILE A 6 38.15 -16.73 7.46
N THR A 7 39.20 -16.48 8.25
CA THR A 7 40.09 -17.53 8.79
C THR A 7 39.82 -17.90 10.25
N SER A 8 38.96 -17.17 10.96
CA SER A 8 38.66 -17.46 12.38
C SER A 8 37.32 -18.23 12.54
N PRO A 9 37.24 -19.18 13.48
CA PRO A 9 36.00 -19.93 13.73
C PRO A 9 34.84 -19.01 14.20
N ARG A 10 35.16 -17.93 14.91
CA ARG A 10 34.19 -16.89 15.29
C ARG A 10 33.68 -16.10 14.08
N GLY A 11 34.56 -15.81 13.13
CA GLY A 11 34.19 -15.11 11.89
C GLY A 11 33.29 -15.96 10.99
N ILE A 12 33.56 -17.27 10.89
CA ILE A 12 32.71 -18.20 10.14
C ILE A 12 31.31 -18.27 10.77
N ALA A 13 31.22 -18.41 12.09
CA ALA A 13 29.95 -18.44 12.80
C ALA A 13 29.13 -17.16 12.57
N ALA A 14 29.75 -15.99 12.69
CA ALA A 14 29.10 -14.70 12.45
C ALA A 14 28.59 -14.55 11.01
N PHE A 15 29.38 -15.01 10.03
CA PHE A 15 29.00 -14.97 8.62
C PHE A 15 27.78 -15.86 8.36
N VAL A 16 27.78 -17.11 8.83
CA VAL A 16 26.64 -18.03 8.65
C VAL A 16 25.38 -17.49 9.30
N THR A 17 25.46 -16.95 10.52
CA THR A 17 24.28 -16.34 11.19
C THR A 17 23.78 -15.11 10.44
N GLY A 18 24.67 -14.25 9.95
CA GLY A 18 24.29 -13.07 9.18
C GLY A 18 23.65 -13.42 7.85
N LEU A 19 24.22 -14.40 7.14
CA LEU A 19 23.66 -14.90 5.88
C LEU A 19 22.29 -15.54 6.08
N GLY A 20 22.14 -16.33 7.15
CA GLY A 20 20.86 -16.94 7.53
C GLY A 20 19.79 -15.89 7.78
N ALA A 21 20.07 -14.88 8.61
CA ALA A 21 19.13 -13.79 8.88
C ALA A 21 18.75 -13.01 7.61
N ALA A 22 19.71 -12.72 6.74
CA ALA A 22 19.46 -12.03 5.48
C ALA A 22 18.57 -12.84 4.53
N LEU A 23 18.81 -14.16 4.40
CA LEU A 23 18.01 -15.05 3.57
C LEU A 23 16.58 -15.20 4.09
N THR A 24 16.40 -15.32 5.42
CA THR A 24 15.06 -15.37 6.02
C THR A 24 14.30 -14.06 5.77
N GLY A 25 14.94 -12.91 5.97
CA GLY A 25 14.34 -11.60 5.71
C GLY A 25 13.96 -11.42 4.24
N ALA A 26 14.87 -11.74 3.32
CA ALA A 26 14.61 -11.67 1.88
C ALA A 26 13.48 -12.62 1.44
N GLY A 27 13.44 -13.83 2.01
CA GLY A 27 12.38 -14.80 1.76
C GLY A 27 11.00 -14.30 2.17
N MET A 28 10.89 -13.61 3.33
CA MET A 28 9.63 -12.99 3.76
C MET A 28 9.17 -11.88 2.84
N ILE A 29 10.09 -11.03 2.36
CA ILE A 29 9.76 -9.94 1.44
C ILE A 29 9.33 -10.50 0.09
N ALA A 30 10.01 -11.53 -0.42
CA ALA A 30 9.69 -12.15 -1.71
C ALA A 30 8.40 -12.97 -1.69
N ALA A 31 8.04 -13.56 -0.55
CA ALA A 31 6.84 -14.35 -0.37
C ALA A 31 5.63 -13.54 0.13
N ALA A 32 5.83 -12.25 0.45
CA ALA A 32 4.72 -11.37 0.80
C ALA A 32 3.73 -11.36 -0.37
N PRO A 33 2.42 -11.59 -0.12
CA PRO A 33 1.41 -11.36 -1.14
C PRO A 33 1.60 -9.94 -1.69
N PRO A 34 1.46 -9.73 -3.01
CA PRO A 34 1.33 -8.35 -3.50
C PRO A 34 0.21 -7.71 -2.69
N ALA A 35 0.42 -6.46 -2.24
CA ALA A 35 -0.68 -5.68 -1.68
C ALA A 35 -1.75 -5.63 -2.77
N SER A 36 -2.82 -6.43 -2.62
CA SER A 36 -3.92 -6.46 -3.58
C SER A 36 -4.65 -5.15 -3.41
N ALA A 37 -4.30 -4.20 -4.27
CA ALA A 37 -5.00 -2.95 -4.36
C ALA A 37 -6.05 -3.11 -5.44
N GLY A 38 -7.17 -3.76 -5.10
CA GLY A 38 -8.30 -3.81 -5.99
C GLY A 38 -8.77 -2.38 -6.23
N CYS A 39 -8.88 -2.01 -7.51
CA CYS A 39 -9.15 -0.65 -7.93
C CYS A 39 -10.36 -0.62 -8.85
N ILE A 40 -11.40 0.10 -8.45
CA ILE A 40 -12.54 0.38 -9.32
C ILE A 40 -12.49 1.81 -9.85
N TYR A 41 -13.00 1.98 -11.06
CA TYR A 41 -13.05 3.25 -11.79
C TYR A 41 -14.53 3.61 -12.04
N PRO A 42 -15.25 4.09 -11.01
CA PRO A 42 -16.70 4.23 -11.07
C PRO A 42 -17.18 5.36 -12.00
N GLY A 43 -16.29 6.29 -12.38
CA GLY A 43 -16.65 7.48 -13.14
C GLY A 43 -17.44 8.49 -12.30
N TRP A 44 -18.17 9.40 -12.95
CA TRP A 44 -19.07 10.36 -12.28
C TRP A 44 -18.42 11.18 -11.15
N GLY A 45 -17.29 11.84 -11.43
CA GLY A 45 -16.59 12.71 -10.46
C GLY A 45 -15.59 11.99 -9.56
N VAL A 46 -15.64 10.66 -9.49
CA VAL A 46 -14.61 9.81 -8.89
C VAL A 46 -13.79 9.15 -10.00
N ILE A 47 -12.49 9.44 -10.02
CA ILE A 47 -11.53 8.99 -11.02
C ILE A 47 -11.17 7.53 -10.76
N SER A 48 -10.76 7.24 -9.54
CA SER A 48 -10.35 5.93 -9.10
C SER A 48 -10.65 5.77 -7.63
N LYS A 49 -10.89 4.53 -7.24
CA LYS A 49 -11.01 4.12 -5.85
C LYS A 49 -10.28 2.81 -5.68
N CYS A 50 -9.30 2.80 -4.80
CA CYS A 50 -8.44 1.66 -4.57
C CYS A 50 -8.36 1.37 -3.08
N ASP A 51 -8.43 0.10 -2.74
CA ASP A 51 -8.20 -0.36 -1.37
C ASP A 51 -6.73 -0.76 -1.20
N GLY A 52 -6.19 -0.60 -0.01
CA GLY A 52 -4.91 -1.10 0.42
C GLY A 52 -5.08 -2.46 1.10
N PRO A 53 -3.98 -3.16 1.42
CA PRO A 53 -4.07 -4.50 1.99
C PRO A 53 -4.78 -4.49 3.34
N ILE A 54 -5.59 -5.53 3.58
CA ILE A 54 -6.24 -5.75 4.88
C ILE A 54 -5.15 -6.00 5.94
N GLN A 55 -5.15 -5.18 7.00
CA GLN A 55 -4.31 -5.32 8.18
C GLN A 55 -4.77 -6.49 9.08
N PRO A 56 -3.91 -6.99 9.98
CA PRO A 56 -4.25 -8.14 10.84
C PRO A 56 -5.40 -7.87 11.82
N ASP A 57 -5.77 -6.60 12.03
CA ASP A 57 -6.94 -6.20 12.79
C ASP A 57 -8.24 -6.21 11.97
N GLY A 58 -8.16 -6.53 10.67
CA GLY A 58 -9.29 -6.56 9.74
C GLY A 58 -9.62 -5.20 9.12
N THR A 59 -8.84 -4.15 9.38
CA THR A 59 -9.01 -2.84 8.74
C THR A 59 -8.26 -2.78 7.41
N TRP A 60 -8.63 -1.85 6.55
CA TRP A 60 -7.87 -1.53 5.33
C TRP A 60 -7.89 -0.03 5.09
N GLU A 61 -7.03 0.45 4.21
CA GLU A 61 -7.07 1.85 3.76
C GLU A 61 -7.81 1.93 2.43
N ARG A 62 -8.72 2.88 2.27
CA ARG A 62 -9.35 3.17 1.00
C ARG A 62 -8.98 4.55 0.53
N CYS A 63 -8.44 4.63 -0.68
CA CYS A 63 -8.07 5.86 -1.32
C CYS A 63 -8.96 6.17 -2.52
N VAL A 64 -9.60 7.33 -2.52
CA VAL A 64 -10.44 7.84 -3.59
C VAL A 64 -9.78 9.05 -4.23
N ALA A 65 -9.67 9.04 -5.56
CA ALA A 65 -9.26 10.19 -6.35
C ALA A 65 -10.50 10.87 -6.94
N VAL A 66 -10.77 12.11 -6.54
CA VAL A 66 -11.91 12.91 -7.03
C VAL A 66 -11.44 14.04 -7.94
N GLN A 67 -12.24 14.35 -8.96
CA GLN A 67 -12.00 15.51 -9.82
C GLN A 67 -12.40 16.78 -9.08
N THR A 68 -11.43 17.66 -8.80
CA THR A 68 -11.68 18.96 -8.18
C THR A 68 -11.30 20.08 -9.13
N TRP A 69 -12.13 21.11 -9.21
CA TRP A 69 -11.85 22.31 -9.98
C TRP A 69 -11.17 23.36 -9.11
N VAL A 70 -9.99 23.81 -9.54
CA VAL A 70 -9.26 24.89 -8.86
C VAL A 70 -9.35 26.16 -9.69
N PRO A 71 -9.82 27.28 -9.13
CA PRO A 71 -9.86 28.56 -9.83
C PRO A 71 -8.45 29.12 -10.01
N HIS A 72 -8.16 29.66 -11.19
CA HIS A 72 -6.89 30.30 -11.51
C HIS A 72 -7.07 31.47 -12.49
N GLY A 73 -6.97 32.68 -11.97
CA GLY A 73 -7.23 33.90 -12.74
C GLY A 73 -8.68 33.95 -13.24
N ALA A 74 -8.87 34.09 -14.55
CA ALA A 74 -10.18 34.10 -15.20
C ALA A 74 -10.67 32.72 -15.67
N SER A 75 -10.01 31.63 -15.26
CA SER A 75 -10.35 30.25 -15.66
C SER A 75 -10.27 29.29 -14.47
N SER A 76 -10.54 28.01 -14.72
CA SER A 76 -10.32 26.91 -13.78
C SER A 76 -9.68 25.72 -14.49
N TYR A 77 -8.97 24.89 -13.74
CA TYR A 77 -8.44 23.62 -14.23
C TYR A 77 -8.79 22.48 -13.28
N GLN A 78 -8.95 21.28 -13.83
CA GLN A 78 -9.20 20.07 -13.06
C GLN A 78 -7.89 19.55 -12.47
N VAL A 79 -7.93 19.20 -11.20
CA VAL A 79 -6.88 18.46 -10.52
C VAL A 79 -7.47 17.21 -9.85
N PRO A 80 -6.78 16.06 -9.95
CA PRO A 80 -7.11 14.92 -9.13
C PRO A 80 -6.70 15.20 -7.69
N VAL A 81 -7.65 15.12 -6.76
CA VAL A 81 -7.38 15.16 -5.32
C VAL A 81 -7.56 13.75 -4.78
N LYS A 82 -6.54 13.24 -4.11
CA LYS A 82 -6.56 11.94 -3.44
C LYS A 82 -6.93 12.13 -1.98
N HIS A 83 -7.95 11.43 -1.52
CA HIS A 83 -8.30 11.31 -0.12
C HIS A 83 -8.23 9.84 0.28
N CYS A 84 -7.70 9.55 1.47
CA CYS A 84 -7.62 8.18 1.99
C CYS A 84 -8.17 8.14 3.41
N ASP A 85 -9.01 7.16 3.67
CA ASP A 85 -9.54 6.86 4.99
C ASP A 85 -9.35 5.39 5.33
N SER A 86 -9.31 5.08 6.62
CA SER A 86 -9.36 3.70 7.08
C SER A 86 -10.80 3.17 7.04
N MET A 87 -10.92 1.90 6.70
CA MET A 87 -12.14 1.13 6.50
C MET A 87 -12.08 -0.13 7.36
N GLY A 88 -13.24 -0.67 7.70
CA GLY A 88 -13.35 -1.84 8.56
C GLY A 88 -14.76 -1.99 9.13
N ALA A 89 -15.03 -3.07 9.87
CA ALA A 89 -16.36 -3.34 10.44
C ALA A 89 -16.87 -2.19 11.33
N ASP A 90 -15.96 -1.58 12.10
CA ASP A 90 -16.24 -0.48 13.02
C ASP A 90 -15.90 0.90 12.45
N GLN A 91 -15.38 0.98 11.23
CA GLN A 91 -15.02 2.24 10.59
C GLN A 91 -16.03 2.60 9.50
N ARG A 92 -16.64 3.78 9.64
CA ARG A 92 -17.61 4.32 8.68
C ARG A 92 -17.19 5.74 8.30
N PRO A 93 -16.43 5.91 7.22
CA PRO A 93 -16.12 7.23 6.69
C PRO A 93 -17.41 7.98 6.39
N ALA A 94 -17.41 9.29 6.65
CA ALA A 94 -18.56 10.13 6.37
C ALA A 94 -18.72 10.42 4.88
N ASP A 95 -17.63 10.34 4.10
CA ASP A 95 -17.65 10.57 2.66
C ASP A 95 -18.26 9.36 1.92
N PRO A 96 -19.42 9.50 1.25
CA PRO A 96 -20.03 8.42 0.49
C PRO A 96 -19.16 7.92 -0.67
N ALA A 97 -18.32 8.78 -1.25
CA ALA A 97 -17.41 8.38 -2.33
C ALA A 97 -16.36 7.38 -1.85
N VAL A 98 -16.04 7.43 -0.55
CA VAL A 98 -15.17 6.50 0.17
C VAL A 98 -15.97 5.33 0.72
N ALA A 99 -17.12 5.55 1.37
CA ALA A 99 -17.83 4.51 2.10
C ALA A 99 -18.47 3.41 1.23
N ASP A 100 -18.86 3.72 -0.02
CA ASP A 100 -19.43 2.74 -0.96
C ASP A 100 -18.33 2.22 -1.90
N PRO A 101 -18.21 0.92 -2.24
CA PRO A 101 -18.89 -0.22 -1.62
C PRO A 101 -18.34 -0.49 -0.21
N PRO A 102 -19.15 -0.91 0.76
CA PRO A 102 -18.68 -1.07 2.15
C PRO A 102 -17.65 -2.19 2.35
N LEU A 103 -17.49 -3.07 1.36
CA LEU A 103 -16.57 -4.20 1.38
C LEU A 103 -15.21 -3.81 0.78
N HIS A 104 -14.18 -4.55 1.16
CA HIS A 104 -12.85 -4.45 0.56
C HIS A 104 -12.91 -4.76 -0.95
N ILE A 105 -12.13 -4.03 -1.74
CA ILE A 105 -12.00 -4.25 -3.19
C ILE A 105 -10.79 -5.15 -3.42
N ASP A 106 -11.01 -6.37 -3.86
CA ASP A 106 -9.97 -7.40 -4.00
C ASP A 106 -9.37 -7.54 -5.42
N ASP A 107 -10.03 -6.99 -6.46
CA ASP A 107 -9.70 -7.13 -7.89
C ASP A 107 -9.51 -5.79 -8.62
#